data_AF-A0A4V3KTR7-F1
#
_entry.id   AF-A0A4V3KTR7-F1
#
_cell.length_a   1.000
_cell.length_b   1.000
_cell.length_c   1.000
_cell.angle_alpha   90.00
_cell.angle_beta   90.00
_cell.angle_gamma   90.00
#
_symmetry.space_group_name_H-M   'P 1'
#
loop_
_entity.id
_entity.type
_entity.pdbx_description
1 polymer ?
#
loop_
_entity_poly.entity_id
_entity_poly.type
_entity_poly.pdbx_seq_one_letter_code
_entity_poly.pdbx_strand_id
1 'polypeptide(L)' 'MMEQQVFGGEHHSGRIARPLWTAMKRGLLGRCPNCGEGKLFRGFTKTVETCSVCGEEIHHHRADDLQ' A
#
# COMPACT_ATOMS: atom_id res chain seq x y z
N MET A 1 -34.39 11.94 -3.76
CA MET A 1 -32.99 12.38 -3.76
C MET A 1 -32.29 11.62 -2.66
N MET A 2 -31.49 10.60 -3.00
CA MET A 2 -30.55 9.98 -2.07
C MET A 2 -29.37 9.52 -2.92
N GLU A 3 -28.31 10.32 -2.86
CA GLU A 3 -27.04 10.10 -3.52
C GLU A 3 -26.38 8.89 -2.86
N GLN A 4 -26.21 7.81 -3.62
CA GLN A 4 -25.63 6.59 -3.10
C GLN A 4 -24.11 6.77 -3.04
N GLN A 5 -23.60 7.25 -1.90
CA GLN A 5 -22.17 7.24 -1.62
C GLN A 5 -21.70 5.79 -1.44
N VAL A 6 -20.87 5.32 -2.36
CA VAL A 6 -20.25 3.99 -2.31
C VAL A 6 -18.81 4.14 -1.87
N PHE A 7 -18.46 3.60 -0.70
CA PHE A 7 -17.07 3.48 -0.25
C PHE A 7 -16.65 2.00 -0.24
N GLY A 8 -15.65 1.65 -1.06
CA GLY A 8 -14.73 0.52 -0.81
C GLY A 8 -15.24 -0.91 -1.02
N GLY A 9 -15.87 -1.23 -2.15
CA GLY A 9 -16.20 -2.62 -2.57
C GLY A 9 -15.14 -3.31 -3.45
N GLU A 10 -15.14 -4.65 -3.47
CA GLU A 10 -14.14 -5.53 -4.12
C GLU A 10 -14.02 -5.40 -5.66
N HIS A 11 -14.93 -4.69 -6.34
CA HIS A 11 -15.07 -4.73 -7.81
C HIS A 11 -15.10 -3.36 -8.51
N HIS A 12 -14.49 -2.32 -7.93
CA HIS A 12 -14.62 -0.94 -8.44
C HIS A 12 -13.91 -0.59 -9.77
N SER A 13 -13.04 -1.42 -10.34
CA SER A 13 -12.09 -0.92 -11.36
C SER A 13 -12.02 -1.67 -12.69
N GLY A 14 -12.72 -2.79 -12.91
CA GLY A 14 -12.50 -3.61 -14.12
C GLY A 14 -11.06 -4.16 -14.25
N ARG A 15 -10.25 -4.01 -13.20
CA ARG A 15 -8.89 -4.55 -13.07
C ARG A 15 -8.97 -5.85 -12.29
N ILE A 16 -8.07 -6.78 -12.60
CA ILE A 16 -7.95 -8.07 -11.90
C ILE A 16 -7.76 -7.79 -10.40
N ALA A 17 -8.63 -8.38 -9.57
CA ALA A 17 -8.59 -8.21 -8.12
C ALA A 17 -7.25 -8.72 -7.58
N ARG A 18 -6.54 -7.85 -6.83
CA ARG A 18 -5.34 -8.27 -6.11
C ARG A 18 -5.80 -9.06 -4.87
N PRO A 19 -5.11 -10.16 -4.50
CA PRO A 19 -5.48 -10.93 -3.32
C PRO A 19 -5.39 -10.04 -2.08
N LEU A 20 -6.56 -9.69 -1.51
CA LEU A 20 -6.70 -8.75 -0.40
C LEU A 20 -5.85 -9.17 0.79
N TRP A 21 -5.87 -10.46 1.11
CA TRP A 21 -5.11 -11.01 2.23
C TRP A 21 -3.60 -10.83 2.07
N THR A 22 -3.09 -11.01 0.85
CA THR A 22 -1.66 -10.80 0.55
C THR A 22 -1.28 -9.33 0.72
N ALA A 23 -2.12 -8.41 0.27
CA ALA A 23 -1.89 -6.98 0.44
C ALA A 23 -1.87 -6.59 1.93
N MET A 24 -2.87 -7.04 2.69
CA MET A 24 -2.96 -6.78 4.13
C MET A 24 -1.77 -7.36 4.89
N LYS A 25 -1.39 -8.61 4.61
CA LYS A 25 -0.25 -9.27 5.26
C LYS A 25 1.06 -8.53 5.00
N ARG A 26 1.31 -8.09 3.77
CA ARG A 26 2.52 -7.33 3.41
C ARG A 26 2.57 -5.99 4.13
N GLY A 27 1.43 -5.28 4.22
CA GLY A 27 1.31 -4.04 4.97
C GLY A 27 1.60 -4.23 6.46
N LEU A 28 0.98 -5.24 7.08
CA LEU A 28 1.16 -5.55 8.51
C LEU A 28 2.62 -5.93 8.84
N LEU A 29 3.30 -6.65 7.95
CA LEU A 29 4.70 -7.04 8.13
C LEU A 29 5.69 -5.93 7.74
N GLY A 30 5.22 -4.76 7.31
CA GLY A 30 6.08 -3.66 6.85
C GLY A 30 6.95 -4.07 5.65
N ARG A 31 6.37 -4.80 4.70
CA ARG A 31 7.07 -5.31 3.50
C ARG A 31 6.62 -4.60 2.23
N CYS A 32 7.48 -4.62 1.23
CA CYS A 32 7.23 -4.02 -0.07
C CYS A 32 5.89 -4.50 -0.67
N PRO A 33 5.00 -3.61 -1.12
CA PRO A 33 3.70 -3.99 -1.68
C PRO A 33 3.83 -4.76 -3.01
N ASN A 34 4.91 -4.53 -3.76
CA ASN A 34 5.19 -5.18 -5.02
C ASN A 34 5.77 -6.61 -4.81
N CYS A 35 6.98 -6.73 -4.26
CA CYS A 35 7.65 -8.03 -4.09
C CYS A 35 7.32 -8.77 -2.78
N GLY A 36 7.00 -8.07 -1.69
CA GLY A 36 6.76 -8.67 -0.38
C GLY A 36 8.01 -9.01 0.44
N GLU A 37 9.21 -8.76 -0.08
CA GLU A 37 10.48 -9.13 0.58
C GLU A 37 11.23 -7.92 1.14
N GLY A 38 11.32 -6.82 0.38
CA GLY A 38 11.99 -5.61 0.85
C GLY A 38 11.28 -4.95 2.03
N LYS A 39 12.03 -4.20 2.85
CA LYS A 39 11.45 -3.39 3.94
C LYS A 39 10.69 -2.20 3.37
N LEU A 40 9.51 -1.93 3.92
CA LEU A 40 8.70 -0.75 3.58
C LEU A 40 9.15 0.50 4.34
N PHE A 41 9.64 0.31 5.57
CA PHE A 41 10.04 1.39 6.47
C PHE A 41 11.50 1.24 6.92
N ARG A 42 12.21 2.38 6.97
CA ARG A 42 13.56 2.49 7.53
C ARG A 42 13.57 3.00 8.98
N GLY A 43 12.43 3.46 9.47
CA GLY A 43 12.20 3.89 10.85
C GLY A 43 10.70 3.92 11.13
N PHE A 44 10.28 4.30 12.34
CA PHE A 44 8.87 4.21 12.74
C PHE A 44 7.92 4.99 11.82
N THR A 45 8.25 6.25 11.54
CA THR A 45 7.44 7.14 10.66
C THR A 45 8.11 7.38 9.31
N LYS A 46 9.11 6.57 8.92
CA LYS A 46 9.95 6.83 7.73
C LYS A 46 9.92 5.66 6.76
N THR A 47 9.36 5.89 5.59
CA THR A 47 9.42 4.94 4.45
C THR A 47 10.82 4.89 3.84
N VAL A 48 11.10 3.79 3.14
CA VAL A 48 12.26 3.70 2.24
C VAL A 48 11.97 4.44 0.93
N GLU A 49 13.00 4.95 0.26
CA GLU A 49 12.80 5.63 -1.03
C GLU A 49 12.52 4.64 -2.16
N THR A 50 13.23 3.52 -2.13
CA THR A 50 13.16 2.44 -3.11
C THR A 50 13.27 1.09 -2.41
N CYS A 51 12.58 0.08 -2.93
CA CYS A 51 12.73 -1.29 -2.47
C CYS A 51 14.13 -1.83 -2.83
N SER A 52 14.87 -2.33 -1.85
CA SER A 52 16.20 -2.93 -2.06
C SER A 52 16.19 -4.25 -2.85
N VAL A 53 15.02 -4.85 -3.09
CA VAL A 53 14.89 -6.15 -3.76
C VAL A 53 14.41 -5.99 -5.20
N CYS A 54 13.30 -5.26 -5.40
CA CYS A 54 12.70 -5.11 -6.74
C CYS A 54 12.84 -3.72 -7.35
N GLY A 55 13.42 -2.75 -6.65
CA GLY A 55 13.58 -1.39 -7.18
C GLY A 55 12.30 -0.54 -7.20
N GLU A 56 11.21 -1.00 -6.57
CA GLU A 56 9.96 -0.24 -6.50
C GLU A 56 10.15 1.10 -5.78
N GLU A 57 9.66 2.20 -6.35
CA GLU A 57 9.68 3.52 -5.73
C GLU A 57 8.57 3.64 -4.66
N ILE A 58 8.95 3.93 -3.41
CA ILE A 58 8.06 3.86 -2.23
C ILE A 58 7.86 5.24 -1.58
N HIS A 59 8.59 6.27 -2.01
CA HIS A 59 8.59 7.61 -1.41
C HIS A 59 7.39 8.50 -1.78
N HIS A 60 6.48 8.07 -2.65
CA HIS A 60 5.31 8.86 -3.04
C HIS A 60 4.18 8.86 -1.99
N HIS A 61 4.28 8.03 -0.95
CA HIS A 61 3.32 8.04 0.14
C HIS A 61 3.50 9.28 1.02
N ARG A 62 2.60 10.24 0.88
CA ARG A 62 2.36 11.24 1.92
C ARG A 62 1.66 10.54 3.09
N ALA A 63 2.40 10.36 4.19
CA ALA A 63 1.76 10.09 5.47
C ALA A 63 0.97 11.34 5.86
N ASP A 64 -0.27 11.17 6.30
CA ASP A 64 -1.05 12.23 6.94
C ASP A 64 -0.49 12.41 8.36
N ASP A 65 0.68 13.04 8.43
CA ASP A 65 1.31 13.43 9.68
C ASP A 65 1.15 14.95 9.81
N LEU A 66 0.87 15.39 11.03
CA LEU A 66 0.71 16.81 11.42
C LEU A 66 2.08 17.53 11.40
N GLN A 67 2.80 17.47 10.28
CA GLN A 67 4.08 18.16 10.08
C GLN A 67 3.88 19.66 9.85
#